data_AF-G3ILG4-F1
#
_entry.id   AF-G3ILG4-F1
#
_cell.length_a   1.000
_cell.length_b   1.000
_cell.length_c   1.000
_cell.angle_alpha   90.00
_cell.angle_beta   90.00
_cell.angle_gamma   90.00
#
_symmetry.space_group_name_H-M   'P 1'
#
loop_
_entity.id
_entity.type
_entity.pdbx_description
1 polymer ?
#
loop_
_entity_poly.entity_id
_entity_poly.type
_entity_poly.pdbx_seq_one_letter_code
_entity_poly.pdbx_strand_id
1 'polypeptide(L)'
;MEAAQRSQHINSCTDACEKPMELSFAVQRSKDMVCGIYMEVIYEKANPSKYHFGILSNCNHTYYLKCIHKWRSAKQFESKIIK
;
A
#
# COMPACT_ATOMS: atom_id res chain seq x y z
N MET A 1 16.94 -43.02 -7.22
CA MET A 1 15.99 -42.49 -8.23
C MET A 1 14.82 -41.76 -7.56
N GLU A 2 14.21 -42.30 -6.50
CA GLU A 2 13.09 -41.65 -5.77
C GLU A 2 13.43 -40.30 -5.09
N ALA A 3 14.65 -40.14 -4.57
CA ALA A 3 15.08 -38.89 -3.93
C ALA A 3 15.05 -37.68 -4.89
N ALA A 4 15.41 -37.90 -6.16
CA ALA A 4 15.41 -36.86 -7.19
C ALA A 4 14.00 -36.46 -7.63
N GLN A 5 13.09 -37.44 -7.73
CA GLN A 5 11.67 -37.18 -8.02
C GLN A 5 11.02 -36.38 -6.88
N ARG A 6 11.31 -36.75 -5.62
CA ARG A 6 10.80 -36.05 -4.44
C ARG A 6 11.31 -34.61 -4.37
N SER A 7 12.59 -34.37 -4.64
CA SER A 7 13.14 -33.00 -4.66
C SER A 7 12.53 -32.16 -5.78
N GLN A 8 12.30 -32.75 -6.97
CA GLN A 8 11.65 -32.05 -8.08
C GLN A 8 10.21 -31.66 -7.73
N HIS A 9 9.45 -32.57 -7.12
CA HIS A 9 8.09 -32.29 -6.65
C HIS A 9 8.09 -31.15 -5.63
N ILE A 10 8.93 -31.21 -4.59
CA ILE A 10 9.01 -30.16 -3.55
C ILE A 10 9.29 -28.80 -4.18
N ASN A 11 10.29 -28.70 -5.06
CA ASN A 11 10.62 -27.44 -5.71
C ASN A 11 9.47 -26.89 -6.56
N SER A 12 8.78 -27.76 -7.30
CA SER A 12 7.62 -27.36 -8.11
C SER A 12 6.44 -26.89 -7.25
N CYS A 13 6.21 -27.54 -6.10
CA CYS A 13 5.17 -27.14 -5.16
C CYS A 13 5.51 -25.82 -4.46
N THR A 14 6.78 -25.61 -4.10
CA THR A 14 7.24 -24.36 -3.48
C THR A 14 7.10 -23.19 -4.46
N ASP A 15 7.55 -23.32 -5.71
CA ASP A 15 7.39 -22.28 -6.74
C ASP A 15 5.91 -21.94 -7.00
N ALA A 16 5.06 -22.97 -7.08
CA ALA A 16 3.62 -22.78 -7.26
C ALA A 16 2.95 -22.05 -6.09
N CYS A 17 3.51 -22.16 -4.87
CA CYS A 17 2.96 -21.56 -3.67
C CYS A 17 3.55 -20.18 -3.33
N GLU A 18 4.78 -19.90 -3.73
CA GLU A 18 5.49 -18.67 -3.36
C GLU A 18 4.78 -17.41 -3.87
N LYS A 19 4.49 -17.34 -5.17
CA LYS A 19 3.81 -16.17 -5.78
C LYS A 19 2.45 -15.84 -5.16
N PRO A 20 1.51 -16.80 -4.97
CA PRO A 20 0.23 -16.49 -4.32
C PRO A 20 0.40 -16.16 -2.83
N MET A 21 1.43 -16.69 -2.17
CA MET A 21 1.75 -16.35 -0.78
C MET A 21 2.23 -14.89 -0.65
N GLU A 22 3.16 -14.44 -1.50
CA GLU A 22 3.61 -13.04 -1.55
C GLU A 22 2.45 -12.06 -1.80
N LEU A 23 1.57 -12.39 -2.76
CA LEU A 23 0.38 -11.59 -3.03
C LEU A 23 -0.55 -11.52 -1.81
N SER A 24 -0.79 -12.66 -1.15
CA SER A 24 -1.63 -12.73 0.04
C SER A 24 -1.09 -11.86 1.17
N PHE A 25 0.23 -11.86 1.38
CA PHE A 25 0.87 -10.97 2.35
C PHE A 25 0.78 -9.49 1.96
N ALA A 26 0.98 -9.16 0.68
CA ALA A 26 0.86 -7.79 0.19
C ALA A 26 -0.58 -7.25 0.40
N VAL A 27 -1.59 -8.06 0.11
CA VAL A 27 -3.00 -7.74 0.35
C VAL A 27 -3.26 -7.56 1.84
N GLN A 28 -2.79 -8.49 2.68
CA GLN A 28 -2.98 -8.40 4.13
C GLN A 28 -2.37 -7.12 4.71
N ARG A 29 -1.16 -6.73 4.29
CA ARG A 29 -0.52 -5.46 4.72
C ARG A 29 -1.26 -4.21 4.25
N SER A 30 -1.93 -4.28 3.10
CA SER A 30 -2.59 -3.13 2.50
C SER A 30 -4.03 -2.92 2.99
N LYS A 31 -4.68 -3.98 3.49
CA LYS A 31 -6.10 -3.98 3.90
C LYS A 31 -6.41 -2.94 4.98
N ASP A 32 -5.54 -2.81 5.97
CA ASP A 32 -5.77 -1.95 7.14
C ASP A 32 -5.11 -0.57 7.01
N MET A 33 -4.67 -0.18 5.80
CA MET A 33 -4.04 1.12 5.59
C MET A 33 -5.06 2.24 5.66
N VAL A 34 -4.85 3.20 6.58
CA VAL A 34 -5.78 4.30 6.86
C VAL A 34 -5.22 5.64 6.39
N CYS A 35 -6.04 6.44 5.72
CA CYS A 35 -5.66 7.80 5.36
C CYS A 35 -5.54 8.70 6.61
N GLY A 36 -4.37 9.29 6.86
CA GLY A 36 -4.14 10.16 8.02
C GLY A 36 -4.93 11.48 8.04
N ILE A 37 -5.66 11.83 6.98
CA ILE A 37 -6.52 13.04 6.92
C ILE A 37 -7.99 12.70 7.16
N TYR A 38 -8.50 11.61 6.56
CA TYR A 38 -9.91 11.22 6.69
C TYR A 38 -10.14 10.15 7.77
N MET A 39 -9.08 9.53 8.29
CA MET A 39 -9.16 8.40 9.23
C MET A 39 -10.01 7.24 8.71
N GLU A 40 -10.11 7.10 7.39
CA GLU A 40 -10.82 6.01 6.69
C GLU A 40 -9.83 5.00 6.13
N VAL A 41 -10.19 3.71 6.13
CA VAL A 41 -9.44 2.65 5.47
C VAL A 41 -9.47 2.85 3.95
N ILE A 42 -8.29 2.84 3.35
CA ILE A 42 -8.09 3.11 1.92
C ILE A 42 -8.69 1.99 1.06
N TYR A 43 -8.52 0.74 1.51
CA TYR A 43 -8.96 -0.45 0.79
C TYR A 43 -10.49 -0.67 0.83
N GLU A 44 -11.22 0.00 1.73
CA GLU A 44 -12.67 -0.12 1.84
C GLU A 44 -13.45 0.78 0.86
N LYS A 45 -12.76 1.63 0.08
CA LYS A 45 -13.43 2.47 -0.93
C LYS A 45 -14.06 1.61 -2.02
N ALA A 46 -15.32 1.90 -2.35
CA ALA A 46 -16.03 1.27 -3.47
C ALA A 46 -15.37 1.38 -4.87
N ASN A 47 -14.32 2.20 -5.02
CA ASN A 47 -13.65 2.41 -6.31
C ASN A 47 -12.19 1.97 -6.21
N PRO A 48 -11.76 0.91 -6.92
CA PRO A 48 -10.40 0.39 -6.82
C PRO A 48 -9.33 1.39 -7.30
N SER A 49 -9.68 2.32 -8.19
CA SER A 49 -8.76 3.42 -8.59
C SER A 49 -8.35 4.31 -7.40
N LYS A 50 -9.10 4.30 -6.29
CA LYS A 50 -8.80 5.05 -5.07
C LYS A 50 -7.93 4.26 -4.07
N TYR A 51 -7.57 3.01 -4.37
CA TYR A 51 -6.63 2.23 -3.56
C TYR A 51 -5.19 2.73 -3.67
N HIS A 52 -4.89 3.59 -4.65
CA HIS A 52 -3.61 4.28 -4.74
C HIS A 52 -3.52 5.37 -3.67
N PHE A 53 -2.44 5.32 -2.88
CA PHE A 53 -2.14 6.28 -1.83
C PHE A 53 -0.69 6.75 -1.93
N GLY A 54 -0.42 7.92 -1.37
CA GLY A 54 0.94 8.43 -1.19
C GLY A 54 1.38 8.29 0.26
N ILE A 55 2.69 8.17 0.46
CA ILE A 55 3.34 8.23 1.77
C ILE A 55 4.15 9.52 1.81
N LEU A 56 4.03 10.29 2.89
CA LEU A 56 4.86 11.48 3.09
C LEU A 56 6.18 11.08 3.77
N SER A 57 7.29 11.62 3.28
CA SER A 57 8.64 11.32 3.77
C SER A 57 8.87 11.68 5.24
N ASN A 58 8.08 12.60 5.80
CA ASN A 58 8.25 13.11 7.15
C ASN A 58 7.49 12.32 8.23
N CYS A 59 6.52 11.48 7.86
CA CYS A 59 5.65 10.86 8.87
C CYS A 59 5.22 9.42 8.56
N ASN A 60 5.65 8.83 7.44
CA ASN A 60 5.36 7.45 7.03
C ASN A 60 3.85 7.05 7.03
N HIS A 61 2.96 8.03 7.18
CA HIS A 61 1.53 7.84 7.12
C HIS A 61 1.07 7.74 5.67
N THR A 62 0.04 6.94 5.45
CA THR A 62 -0.62 6.85 4.15
C THR A 62 -1.69 7.91 4.01
N TYR A 63 -1.85 8.43 2.80
CA TYR A 63 -2.88 9.41 2.49
C TYR A 63 -3.44 9.14 1.10
N TYR A 64 -4.75 9.29 0.91
CA TYR A 64 -5.29 9.29 -0.44
C TYR A 64 -4.62 10.40 -1.26
N LEU A 65 -4.37 10.13 -2.55
CA LEU A 65 -3.76 11.11 -3.45
C LEU A 65 -4.53 12.44 -3.48
N LYS A 66 -5.87 12.39 -3.43
CA LYS A 66 -6.73 13.58 -3.35
C LYS A 66 -6.48 14.42 -2.09
N CYS A 67 -6.17 13.77 -0.97
CA CYS A 67 -5.88 14.47 0.29
C CYS A 67 -4.57 15.22 0.20
N ILE A 68 -3.50 14.53 -0.25
CA ILE A 68 -2.18 15.15 -0.41
C ILE A 68 -2.26 16.32 -1.40
N HIS A 69 -2.94 16.13 -2.55
CA HIS A 69 -3.12 17.20 -3.53
C HIS A 69 -3.86 18.40 -2.94
N LYS A 70 -4.99 18.19 -2.27
CA LYS A 70 -5.76 19.29 -1.68
C LYS A 70 -4.96 20.01 -0.59
N TRP A 71 -4.26 19.26 0.25
CA TRP A 71 -3.43 19.81 1.33
C TRP A 71 -2.27 20.63 0.79
N ARG A 72 -1.53 20.14 -0.21
CA ARG A 72 -0.43 20.88 -0.85
C ARG A 72 -0.90 22.12 -1.62
N SER A 73 -2.12 22.09 -2.18
CA SER A 73 -2.71 23.24 -2.88
C SER A 73 -3.38 24.26 -1.96
N ALA A 74 -3.51 23.97 -0.66
CA ALA A 74 -4.13 24.89 0.28
C ALA A 74 -3.19 26.07 0.56
N LYS A 75 -3.51 27.25 0.01
CA LYS A 75 -2.78 28.51 0.20
C LYS A 75 -3.07 29.22 1.53
N GLN A 76 -3.70 28.52 2.48
CA GLN A 76 -4.23 29.12 3.72
C GLN A 76 -3.14 29.65 4.65
N PHE A 77 -1.89 29.24 4.43
CA PHE A 77 -0.70 29.71 5.13
C PHE A 77 0.36 30.23 4.14
N GLU A 78 -0.03 31.02 3.12
CA GLU A 78 0.94 31.90 2.47
C GLU A 78 1.53 32.80 3.56
N SER A 79 2.71 32.40 4.03
CA SER A 79 3.44 33.09 5.07
C SER A 79 3.78 34.45 4.49
N LYS A 80 3.00 35.48 4.82
CA LYS A 80 3.44 36.86 4.66
C LYS A 80 4.71 36.96 5.49
N ILE A 81 5.86 36.86 4.83
CA ILE A 81 7.14 37.23 5.43
C ILE A 81 7.01 38.73 5.65
N ILE A 82 6.64 39.13 6.86
CA ILE A 82 6.68 40.52 7.28
C ILE A 82 8.17 40.83 7.45
N LYS A 83 8.69 41.67 6.57
CA LYS A 83 10.07 42.14 6.59
C LYS A 83 10.21 43.35 7.49
#